data_AF-A0A358C799-F1
#
_entry.id   AF-A0A358C799-F1
#
_cell.length_a   1.000
_cell.length_b   1.000
_cell.length_c   1.000
_cell.angle_alpha   90.00
_cell.angle_beta   90.00
_cell.angle_gamma   90.00
#
_symmetry.space_group_name_H-M   'P 1'
#
loop_
_entity.id
_entity.type
_entity.pdbx_description
1 polymer ?
#
loop_
_entity_poly.entity_id
_entity_poly.type
_entity_poly.pdbx_seq_one_letter_code
_entity_poly.pdbx_strand_id
1 'polypeptide(L)'
;MGRLLHGLDLARPAPREKRPFAQVMFCIDVRSERIRRHLEKVGDYQTFGIAGFFGVPVSLIGLEKGSETHLCPVVASPKNVVLELAIARSIDDEAFVSTLEQVFHELKASVLSPFITVEAIGLLFGLDMFGKSLAPLAYACWRQRLHPDKPDSRLLLDKLSREQAESIIRSLQRAMIVKAVGRELDIQREAITDEMIRELREAALGNHTGATGFARAFRLDAEAEARFIERLRTVYRINRGYAQIQLERLGRIGFTLDEQVHFVGQALRSIGLVEDFSRFVLLAGHGSTSENNPYESALDCGACGGNHGITNARVLAQIANKPAVRARLREQGVAIPDDTWFVPAFHNTTTDELRLYDLDLLPPSHLVYTERLSNGLQAASRLCAAERMATLEGEATAAGRGGDPASAYRLARRNAMDWSQVRPEWGLARNAAFVIGRRHVTGQLDLEGRVFLHSYDYRCDRRGRLLENILAGPLVVGQWINMEHYFSAVDNAHYGSGSKVYHNIAGRFGVMTGNLSDLRTGLPAQTVLKDGVPYHEPLRLLTVIEAPFAHARAAIEGVVKVRNLVHNGWLRMVVVDPETYAAHVFEDGAWQQRPLRAAGGAVEEKELVL
;
A
#
# COMPACT_ATOMS: atom_id res chain seq x y z
N MET A 1 -23.12 17.40 -7.75
CA MET A 1 -22.44 18.69 -7.50
C MET A 1 -23.18 19.52 -6.45
N GLY A 2 -24.45 19.91 -6.69
CA GLY A 2 -25.22 20.76 -5.76
C GLY A 2 -25.22 20.29 -4.30
N ARG A 3 -25.59 19.05 -4.02
CA ARG A 3 -25.59 18.47 -2.65
C ARG A 3 -24.23 18.56 -1.94
N LEU A 4 -23.13 18.32 -2.66
CA LEU A 4 -21.79 18.39 -2.08
C LEU A 4 -21.43 19.83 -1.71
N LEU A 5 -21.61 20.79 -2.63
CA LEU A 5 -21.24 22.19 -2.41
C LEU A 5 -22.06 22.86 -1.31
N HIS A 6 -23.36 22.55 -1.20
CA HIS A 6 -24.21 23.10 -0.14
C HIS A 6 -23.85 22.59 1.25
N GLY A 7 -23.23 21.42 1.33
CA GLY A 7 -22.84 20.80 2.59
C GLY A 7 -21.49 21.27 3.14
N LEU A 8 -20.67 21.96 2.34
CA LEU A 8 -19.30 22.32 2.73
C LEU A 8 -19.32 23.41 3.81
N ASP A 9 -18.55 23.19 4.88
CA ASP A 9 -18.34 24.19 5.93
C ASP A 9 -17.02 24.93 5.70
N LEU A 10 -17.10 26.15 5.15
CA LEU A 10 -15.92 26.99 4.92
C LEU A 10 -15.56 27.86 6.13
N ALA A 11 -16.37 27.83 7.19
CA ALA A 11 -16.09 28.62 8.38
C ALA A 11 -14.81 28.14 9.04
N ARG A 12 -14.03 29.09 9.58
CA ARG A 12 -12.82 28.74 10.32
C ARG A 12 -13.22 27.93 11.57
N PRO A 13 -12.67 26.72 11.77
CA PRO A 13 -13.01 25.92 12.94
C PRO A 13 -12.53 26.62 14.21
N ALA A 14 -13.29 26.47 15.30
CA ALA A 14 -12.90 26.97 16.60
C ALA A 14 -11.57 26.34 17.06
N PRO A 15 -10.69 27.10 17.74
CA PRO A 15 -9.48 26.54 18.34
C PRO A 15 -9.84 25.41 19.31
N ARG A 16 -9.03 24.35 19.31
CA ARG A 16 -9.23 23.23 20.23
C ARG A 16 -8.62 23.55 21.59
N GLU A 17 -9.36 23.30 22.66
CA GLU A 17 -8.87 23.52 24.04
C GLU A 17 -7.79 22.50 24.46
N LYS A 18 -7.83 21.29 23.89
CA LYS A 18 -6.86 20.22 24.16
C LYS A 18 -6.44 19.50 22.88
N ARG A 19 -5.21 19.00 22.88
CA ARG A 19 -4.71 18.12 21.81
C ARG A 19 -5.60 16.88 21.69
N PRO A 20 -5.90 16.40 20.46
CA PRO A 20 -6.66 15.17 20.28
C PRO A 20 -5.92 13.98 20.88
N PHE A 21 -6.66 12.92 21.22
CA PHE A 21 -6.06 11.70 21.77
C PHE A 21 -5.15 11.02 20.74
N ALA A 22 -5.59 10.95 19.48
CA ALA A 22 -4.78 10.47 18.37
C ALA A 22 -5.15 11.20 17.06
N GLN A 23 -4.15 11.39 16.21
CA GLN A 23 -4.29 11.85 14.84
C GLN A 23 -4.08 10.68 13.90
N VAL A 24 -4.91 10.53 12.87
CA VAL A 24 -4.85 9.39 11.96
C VAL A 24 -4.79 9.87 10.52
N MET A 25 -3.68 9.55 9.85
CA MET A 25 -3.47 9.77 8.43
C MET A 25 -3.98 8.55 7.66
N PHE A 26 -5.17 8.67 7.07
CA PHE A 26 -5.76 7.64 6.23
C PHE A 26 -5.38 7.81 4.77
N CYS A 27 -5.36 6.70 4.02
CA CYS A 27 -5.40 6.75 2.58
C CYS A 27 -6.60 7.59 2.09
N ILE A 28 -6.45 8.30 0.98
CA ILE A 28 -7.52 9.05 0.30
C ILE A 28 -8.68 8.19 -0.21
N ASP A 29 -8.57 6.87 -0.18
CA ASP A 29 -9.54 5.90 -0.68
C ASP A 29 -10.97 6.19 -0.18
N VAL A 30 -11.97 6.11 -1.07
CA VAL A 30 -13.37 6.42 -0.74
C VAL A 30 -13.94 5.50 0.34
N ARG A 31 -13.42 4.26 0.45
CA ARG A 31 -13.80 3.29 1.49
C ARG A 31 -13.30 3.69 2.88
N SER A 32 -12.29 4.58 2.95
CA SER A 32 -11.80 5.11 4.22
C SER A 32 -12.64 6.27 4.75
N GLU A 33 -13.61 6.80 3.98
CA GLU A 33 -14.42 7.95 4.43
C GLU A 33 -15.33 7.60 5.62
N ARG A 34 -16.01 6.46 5.58
CA ARG A 34 -16.93 6.01 6.65
C ARG A 34 -16.20 5.74 7.95
N ILE A 35 -15.08 5.00 7.89
CA ILE A 35 -14.29 4.66 9.09
C ILE A 35 -13.73 5.92 9.76
N ARG A 36 -13.35 6.95 8.98
CA ARG A 36 -12.90 8.24 9.52
C ARG A 36 -13.99 8.94 10.32
N ARG A 37 -15.20 9.04 9.76
CA ARG A 37 -16.37 9.59 10.46
C ARG A 37 -16.69 8.85 11.75
N HIS A 38 -16.73 7.52 11.69
CA HIS A 38 -17.02 6.71 12.88
C HIS A 38 -15.94 6.85 13.95
N LEU A 39 -14.67 6.91 13.54
CA LEU A 39 -13.56 7.11 14.46
C LEU A 39 -13.64 8.47 15.17
N GLU A 40 -13.89 9.55 14.44
CA GLU A 40 -14.07 10.90 15.00
C GLU A 40 -15.31 11.01 15.91
N LYS A 41 -16.34 10.18 15.69
CA LYS A 41 -17.53 10.11 16.56
C LYS A 41 -17.30 9.30 17.84
N VAL A 42 -16.53 8.22 17.76
CA VAL A 42 -16.28 7.31 18.89
C VAL A 42 -15.41 7.94 19.98
N GLY A 43 -14.52 8.86 19.61
CA GLY A 43 -13.64 9.50 20.58
C GLY A 43 -12.93 10.71 20.01
N ASP A 44 -11.96 11.19 20.78
CA ASP A 44 -11.22 12.41 20.44
C ASP A 44 -10.11 12.16 19.40
N TYR A 45 -10.53 11.83 18.18
CA TYR A 45 -9.66 11.56 17.04
C TYR A 45 -9.72 12.70 16.03
N GLN A 46 -8.59 12.97 15.37
CA GLN A 46 -8.53 13.88 14.23
C GLN A 46 -8.00 13.13 13.02
N THR A 47 -8.73 13.13 11.90
CA THR A 47 -8.31 12.41 10.70
C THR A 47 -7.81 13.31 9.59
N PHE A 48 -6.82 12.81 8.86
CA PHE A 48 -6.25 13.43 7.68
C PHE A 48 -6.31 12.45 6.51
N GLY A 49 -6.45 12.97 5.30
CA GLY A 49 -6.37 12.18 4.07
C GLY A 49 -5.07 12.43 3.34
N ILE A 50 -4.36 11.36 2.97
CA ILE A 50 -3.11 11.41 2.20
C ILE A 50 -3.06 10.22 1.24
N ALA A 51 -2.34 10.31 0.13
CA ALA A 51 -2.17 9.14 -0.74
C ALA A 51 -1.52 7.98 0.02
N GLY A 52 -1.95 6.73 -0.23
CA GLY A 52 -1.57 5.57 0.59
C GLY A 52 -0.08 5.19 0.58
N PHE A 53 0.72 5.73 -0.33
CA PHE A 53 2.19 5.61 -0.30
C PHE A 53 2.87 6.69 0.58
N PHE A 54 2.07 7.58 1.18
CA PHE A 54 2.49 8.65 2.10
C PHE A 54 3.58 9.58 1.57
N GLY A 55 3.68 9.74 0.24
CA GLY A 55 4.73 10.55 -0.38
C GLY A 55 6.10 9.88 -0.46
N VAL A 56 6.22 8.59 -0.10
CA VAL A 56 7.48 7.84 -0.10
C VAL A 56 7.50 6.81 -1.24
N PRO A 57 8.05 7.13 -2.42
CA PRO A 57 8.18 6.15 -3.50
C PRO A 57 9.29 5.15 -3.15
N VAL A 58 8.89 3.94 -2.75
CA VAL A 58 9.81 2.89 -2.28
C VAL A 58 9.50 1.55 -2.92
N SER A 59 10.54 0.74 -3.08
CA SER A 59 10.42 -0.68 -3.41
C SER A 59 10.65 -1.55 -2.18
N LEU A 60 9.98 -2.69 -2.10
CA LEU A 60 10.18 -3.69 -1.05
C LEU A 60 10.77 -4.98 -1.63
N ILE A 61 11.74 -5.56 -0.91
CA ILE A 61 12.10 -6.97 -1.01
C ILE A 61 11.71 -7.60 0.33
N GLY A 62 10.64 -8.39 0.31
CA GLY A 62 10.05 -9.00 1.52
C GLY A 62 10.72 -10.33 1.89
N LEU A 63 10.49 -10.81 3.11
CA LEU A 63 11.12 -12.01 3.68
C LEU A 63 10.99 -13.28 2.81
N GLU A 64 9.82 -13.46 2.21
CA GLU A 64 9.45 -14.64 1.42
C GLU A 64 9.56 -14.38 -0.09
N LYS A 65 9.78 -13.13 -0.50
CA LYS A 65 9.72 -12.70 -1.90
C LYS A 65 11.11 -12.31 -2.38
N GLY A 66 11.69 -13.13 -3.25
CA GLY A 66 12.96 -12.83 -3.93
C GLY A 66 12.88 -11.75 -5.01
N SER A 67 11.72 -11.11 -5.20
CA SER A 67 11.46 -10.09 -6.23
C SER A 67 11.14 -8.74 -5.63
N GLU A 68 11.69 -7.68 -6.24
CA GLU A 68 11.40 -6.29 -5.91
C GLU A 68 9.93 -5.94 -6.26
N THR A 69 9.20 -5.38 -5.30
CA THR A 69 7.82 -4.89 -5.49
C THR A 69 7.79 -3.37 -5.35
N HIS A 70 7.28 -2.65 -6.35
CA HIS A 70 7.14 -1.20 -6.30
C HIS A 70 5.88 -0.80 -5.52
N LEU A 71 6.03 0.03 -4.48
CA LEU A 71 4.95 0.44 -3.59
C LEU A 71 4.56 1.91 -3.78
N CYS A 72 4.45 2.33 -5.03
CA CYS A 72 4.15 3.71 -5.42
C CYS A 72 3.25 3.73 -6.66
N PRO A 73 2.58 4.86 -6.99
CA PRO A 73 1.71 4.89 -8.15
C PRO A 73 2.55 4.85 -9.43
N VAL A 74 1.94 4.40 -10.54
CA VAL A 74 2.63 4.24 -11.84
C VAL A 74 3.26 5.55 -12.36
N VAL A 75 2.76 6.70 -11.92
CA VAL A 75 3.33 8.03 -12.25
C VAL A 75 4.66 8.31 -11.54
N ALA A 76 5.10 7.47 -10.61
CA ALA A 76 6.33 7.61 -9.85
C ALA A 76 7.19 6.34 -9.95
N SER A 77 8.52 6.52 -9.99
CA SER A 77 9.48 5.41 -9.95
C SER A 77 10.27 5.43 -8.63
N PRO A 78 10.37 4.30 -7.92
CA PRO A 78 11.10 4.23 -6.67
C PRO A 78 12.61 4.22 -6.93
N LYS A 79 13.33 5.12 -6.25
CA LYS A 79 14.80 5.16 -6.28
C LYS A 79 15.41 4.28 -5.20
N ASN A 80 14.72 4.16 -4.07
CA ASN A 80 15.18 3.46 -2.88
C ASN A 80 14.44 2.13 -2.69
N VAL A 81 15.17 1.14 -2.18
CA VAL A 81 14.69 -0.21 -1.87
C VAL A 81 14.79 -0.44 -0.38
N VAL A 82 13.74 -0.95 0.24
CA VAL A 82 13.73 -1.38 1.63
C VAL A 82 13.77 -2.91 1.66
N LEU A 83 14.65 -3.43 2.51
CA LEU A 83 14.72 -4.86 2.79
C LEU A 83 13.97 -5.15 4.07
N GLU A 84 13.15 -6.18 4.05
CA GLU A 84 12.55 -6.76 5.24
C GLU A 84 13.45 -7.89 5.76
N LEU A 85 13.78 -7.86 7.05
CA LEU A 85 14.69 -8.80 7.71
C LEU A 85 13.99 -9.42 8.93
N ALA A 86 14.00 -10.74 9.05
CA ALA A 86 13.38 -11.43 10.18
C ALA A 86 14.23 -11.22 11.45
N ILE A 87 13.58 -10.97 12.59
CA ILE A 87 14.24 -10.75 13.89
C ILE A 87 14.78 -12.07 14.46
N ALA A 88 14.14 -13.20 14.15
CA ALA A 88 14.62 -14.53 14.49
C ALA A 88 14.25 -15.53 13.38
N ARG A 89 15.18 -16.40 12.99
CA ARG A 89 14.87 -17.65 12.26
C ARG A 89 14.75 -18.75 13.29
N SER A 90 13.56 -19.33 13.47
CA SER A 90 13.43 -20.64 14.11
C SER A 90 14.12 -21.67 13.21
N ILE A 91 15.10 -22.38 13.76
CA ILE A 91 15.83 -23.44 13.07
C ILE A 91 14.95 -24.70 12.92
N ASP A 92 13.88 -24.81 13.71
CA ASP A 92 13.03 -26.01 13.78
C ASP A 92 12.03 -26.18 12.62
N ASP A 93 11.62 -25.11 11.94
CA ASP A 93 10.61 -25.21 10.87
C ASP A 93 11.17 -25.79 9.56
N GLU A 94 12.46 -25.60 9.28
CA GLU A 94 13.12 -26.21 8.11
C GLU A 94 13.13 -27.75 8.19
N ALA A 95 13.21 -28.32 9.39
CA ALA A 95 13.26 -29.77 9.59
C ALA A 95 11.92 -30.44 9.25
N PHE A 96 10.79 -29.89 9.72
CA PHE A 96 9.47 -30.49 9.46
C PHE A 96 9.04 -30.33 7.99
N VAL A 97 9.29 -29.16 7.39
CA VAL A 97 8.96 -28.89 5.98
C VAL A 97 9.84 -29.72 5.04
N SER A 98 11.15 -29.83 5.32
CA SER A 98 12.05 -30.66 4.50
C SER A 98 11.70 -32.15 4.57
N THR A 99 11.21 -32.64 5.72
CA THR A 99 10.74 -34.03 5.86
C THR A 99 9.49 -34.28 5.01
N LEU A 100 8.54 -33.34 4.99
CA LEU A 100 7.35 -33.41 4.13
C LEU A 100 7.70 -33.30 2.63
N GLU A 101 8.64 -32.43 2.27
CA GLU A 101 9.14 -32.30 0.91
C GLU A 101 9.87 -33.57 0.43
N GLN A 102 10.65 -34.22 1.29
CA GLN A 102 11.30 -35.50 0.99
C GLN A 102 10.28 -36.61 0.75
N VAL A 103 9.27 -36.74 1.61
CA VAL A 103 8.17 -37.71 1.42
C VAL A 103 7.41 -37.43 0.12
N PHE A 104 7.17 -36.16 -0.21
CA PHE A 104 6.51 -35.75 -1.45
C PHE A 104 7.37 -36.02 -2.69
N HIS A 105 8.69 -35.86 -2.59
CA HIS A 105 9.64 -36.16 -3.66
C HIS A 105 9.81 -37.66 -3.90
N GLU A 106 9.79 -38.49 -2.86
CA GLU A 106 9.82 -39.95 -2.99
C GLU A 106 8.54 -40.49 -3.64
N LEU A 107 7.37 -39.91 -3.31
CA LEU A 107 6.12 -40.22 -4.00
C LEU A 107 6.19 -39.86 -5.50
N LYS A 108 6.76 -38.71 -5.88
CA LYS A 108 6.91 -38.34 -7.31
C LYS A 108 7.79 -39.29 -8.14
N ALA A 109 8.63 -40.11 -7.53
CA ALA A 109 9.57 -40.99 -8.24
C ALA A 109 8.94 -42.31 -8.76
N SER A 110 7.68 -42.61 -8.42
CA SER A 110 6.98 -43.83 -8.86
C SER A 110 5.93 -43.52 -9.93
N VAL A 111 5.88 -44.34 -11.00
CA VAL A 111 4.96 -44.19 -12.15
C VAL A 111 3.48 -44.32 -11.77
N LEU A 112 3.17 -45.07 -10.70
CA LEU A 112 1.81 -45.25 -10.18
C LEU A 112 1.44 -44.24 -9.08
N SER A 113 2.43 -43.53 -8.53
CA SER A 113 2.20 -42.64 -7.40
C SER A 113 1.35 -41.42 -7.75
N PRO A 114 1.44 -40.74 -8.91
CA PRO A 114 0.57 -39.61 -9.20
C PRO A 114 -0.92 -39.93 -9.05
N PHE A 115 -1.37 -41.14 -9.42
CA PHE A 115 -2.77 -41.54 -9.29
C PHE A 115 -3.17 -41.77 -7.82
N ILE A 116 -2.38 -42.52 -7.05
CA ILE A 116 -2.64 -42.81 -5.63
C ILE A 116 -2.46 -41.54 -4.78
N THR A 117 -1.45 -40.72 -5.08
CA THR A 117 -1.18 -39.44 -4.43
C THR A 117 -2.28 -38.44 -4.71
N VAL A 118 -2.81 -38.35 -5.94
CA VAL A 118 -3.96 -37.47 -6.24
C VAL A 118 -5.22 -37.95 -5.54
N GLU A 119 -5.49 -39.26 -5.43
CA GLU A 119 -6.66 -39.74 -4.68
C GLU A 119 -6.51 -39.57 -3.16
N ALA A 120 -5.36 -39.93 -2.58
CA ALA A 120 -5.12 -39.86 -1.14
C ALA A 120 -4.95 -38.41 -0.64
N ILE A 121 -4.21 -37.56 -1.37
CA ILE A 121 -4.04 -36.14 -1.02
C ILE A 121 -5.25 -35.32 -1.48
N GLY A 122 -5.91 -35.71 -2.58
CA GLY A 122 -7.15 -35.09 -3.06
C GLY A 122 -8.26 -35.12 -2.01
N LEU A 123 -8.41 -36.22 -1.27
CA LEU A 123 -9.35 -36.32 -0.15
C LEU A 123 -9.03 -35.33 0.98
N LEU A 124 -7.75 -35.05 1.24
CA LEU A 124 -7.32 -34.04 2.21
C LEU A 124 -7.68 -32.62 1.74
N PHE A 125 -7.56 -32.33 0.44
CA PHE A 125 -8.07 -31.09 -0.15
C PHE A 125 -9.61 -31.01 -0.07
N GLY A 126 -10.30 -32.15 -0.12
CA GLY A 126 -11.74 -32.24 0.13
C GLY A 126 -12.13 -31.71 1.52
N LEU A 127 -11.37 -32.04 2.57
CA LEU A 127 -11.61 -31.52 3.93
C LEU A 127 -11.47 -29.99 3.98
N ASP A 128 -10.47 -29.42 3.29
CA ASP A 128 -10.29 -27.98 3.17
C ASP A 128 -11.49 -27.33 2.46
N MET A 129 -12.00 -27.96 1.41
CA MET A 129 -13.19 -27.53 0.69
C MET A 129 -14.44 -27.53 1.58
N PHE A 130 -14.69 -28.63 2.32
CA PHE A 130 -15.83 -28.73 3.24
C PHE A 130 -15.74 -27.70 4.36
N GLY A 131 -14.55 -27.54 4.97
CA GLY A 131 -14.31 -26.55 6.02
C GLY A 131 -14.58 -25.12 5.55
N LYS A 132 -14.01 -24.73 4.40
CA LYS A 132 -14.22 -23.43 3.78
C LYS A 132 -15.68 -23.18 3.37
N SER A 133 -16.40 -24.22 2.96
CA SER A 133 -17.79 -24.08 2.49
C SER A 133 -18.82 -24.04 3.62
N LEU A 134 -18.66 -24.87 4.66
CA LEU A 134 -19.65 -25.01 5.73
C LEU A 134 -19.41 -24.03 6.88
N ALA A 135 -18.16 -23.69 7.17
CA ALA A 135 -17.80 -22.85 8.31
C ALA A 135 -16.58 -21.95 8.00
N PRO A 136 -16.66 -21.08 6.97
CA PRO A 136 -15.52 -20.32 6.45
C PRO A 136 -14.73 -19.59 7.53
N LEU A 137 -15.41 -18.85 8.41
CA LEU A 137 -14.76 -18.08 9.48
C LEU A 137 -14.10 -18.99 10.53
N ALA A 138 -14.80 -20.03 10.99
CA ALA A 138 -14.27 -20.92 12.03
C ALA A 138 -13.10 -21.75 11.50
N TYR A 139 -13.23 -22.25 10.27
CA TYR A 139 -12.19 -23.00 9.58
C TYR A 139 -10.96 -22.14 9.29
N ALA A 140 -11.14 -20.90 8.80
CA ALA A 140 -10.05 -19.95 8.60
C ALA A 140 -9.30 -19.65 9.91
N CYS A 141 -10.03 -19.38 11.01
CA CYS A 141 -9.41 -19.16 12.32
C CYS A 141 -8.66 -20.39 12.84
N TRP A 142 -9.16 -21.61 12.60
CA TRP A 142 -8.46 -22.84 12.95
C TRP A 142 -7.21 -23.03 12.09
N ARG A 143 -7.31 -22.85 10.78
CA ARG A 143 -6.20 -22.98 9.83
C ARG A 143 -5.09 -21.95 10.08
N GLN A 144 -5.43 -20.74 10.48
CA GLN A 144 -4.47 -19.72 10.90
C GLN A 144 -3.65 -20.14 12.13
N ARG A 145 -4.12 -21.06 12.97
CA ARG A 145 -3.31 -21.59 14.08
C ARG A 145 -2.29 -22.64 13.63
N LEU A 146 -2.48 -23.23 12.44
CA LEU A 146 -1.59 -24.26 11.89
C LEU A 146 -0.47 -23.67 11.03
N HIS A 147 -0.68 -22.47 10.48
CA HIS A 147 0.38 -21.73 9.79
C HIS A 147 0.94 -20.70 10.77
N PRO A 148 2.25 -20.76 11.10
CA PRO A 148 2.84 -19.74 11.97
C PRO A 148 2.62 -18.35 11.35
N ASP A 149 2.31 -17.38 12.21
CA ASP A 149 2.32 -15.97 11.79
C ASP A 149 3.70 -15.63 11.22
N LYS A 150 3.73 -14.71 10.25
CA LYS A 150 5.00 -14.22 9.70
C LYS A 150 5.90 -13.78 10.86
N PRO A 151 7.18 -14.19 10.87
CA PRO A 151 8.08 -13.83 11.95
C PRO A 151 8.21 -12.31 12.03
N ASP A 152 8.34 -11.79 13.25
CA ASP A 152 8.57 -10.36 13.46
C ASP A 152 9.72 -9.89 12.59
N SER A 153 9.50 -8.75 11.92
CA SER A 153 10.39 -8.27 10.88
C SER A 153 10.80 -6.83 11.11
N ARG A 154 12.04 -6.51 10.74
CA ARG A 154 12.56 -5.14 10.73
C ARG A 154 12.81 -4.69 9.31
N LEU A 155 12.65 -3.39 9.10
CA LEU A 155 12.92 -2.74 7.83
C LEU A 155 14.33 -2.13 7.88
N LEU A 156 15.15 -2.43 6.87
CA LEU A 156 16.42 -1.75 6.70
C LEU A 156 16.20 -0.43 5.95
N LEU A 157 16.17 0.65 6.72
CA LEU A 157 15.77 1.98 6.24
C LEU A 157 16.95 2.93 6.01
N ASP A 158 18.09 2.70 6.65
CA ASP A 158 19.25 3.58 6.51
C ASP A 158 20.09 3.21 5.30
N LYS A 159 20.59 4.24 4.61
CA LYS A 159 21.49 4.07 3.47
C LYS A 159 22.75 3.34 3.92
N LEU A 160 23.12 2.29 3.20
CA LEU A 160 24.41 1.66 3.38
C LEU A 160 25.52 2.63 2.98
N SER A 161 26.53 2.79 3.83
CA SER A 161 27.74 3.51 3.45
C SER A 161 28.48 2.73 2.36
N ARG A 162 29.30 3.44 1.58
CA ARG A 162 30.12 2.79 0.54
C ARG A 162 30.99 1.69 1.13
N GLU A 163 31.59 1.92 2.29
CA GLU A 163 32.43 0.93 2.99
C GLU A 163 31.64 -0.32 3.41
N GLN A 164 30.40 -0.13 3.92
CA GLN A 164 29.51 -1.23 4.26
C GLN A 164 29.14 -2.06 3.03
N ALA A 165 28.78 -1.39 1.93
CA ALA A 165 28.45 -2.06 0.67
C ALA A 165 29.65 -2.85 0.11
N GLU A 166 30.85 -2.26 0.11
CA GLU A 166 32.09 -2.93 -0.30
C GLU A 166 32.42 -4.13 0.61
N SER A 167 32.16 -4.02 1.91
CA SER A 167 32.33 -5.13 2.87
C SER A 167 31.36 -6.30 2.59
N ILE A 168 30.09 -6.00 2.30
CA ILE A 168 29.08 -6.99 1.91
C ILE A 168 29.51 -7.71 0.63
N ILE A 169 29.90 -6.97 -0.41
CA ILE A 169 30.34 -7.55 -1.68
C ILE A 169 31.57 -8.44 -1.48
N ARG A 170 32.54 -7.98 -0.69
CA ARG A 170 33.73 -8.77 -0.36
C ARG A 170 33.35 -10.08 0.30
N SER A 171 32.43 -10.05 1.27
CA SER A 171 31.96 -11.24 1.97
C SER A 171 31.24 -12.22 1.03
N LEU A 172 30.37 -11.72 0.14
CA LEU A 172 29.71 -12.53 -0.88
C LEU A 172 30.69 -13.16 -1.86
N GLN A 173 31.66 -12.40 -2.35
CA GLN A 173 32.71 -12.90 -3.25
C GLN A 173 33.54 -14.00 -2.58
N ARG A 174 33.90 -13.84 -1.29
CA ARG A 174 34.62 -14.88 -0.54
C ARG A 174 33.82 -16.17 -0.46
N ALA A 175 32.52 -16.08 -0.13
CA ALA A 175 31.64 -17.26 -0.09
C ALA A 175 31.49 -17.94 -1.46
N MET A 176 31.39 -17.15 -2.54
CA MET A 176 31.35 -17.68 -3.91
C MET A 176 32.64 -18.37 -4.31
N ILE A 177 33.81 -17.83 -3.94
CA ILE A 177 35.12 -18.47 -4.19
C ILE A 177 35.20 -19.80 -3.45
N VAL A 178 34.83 -19.84 -2.17
CA VAL A 178 34.78 -21.10 -1.40
C VAL A 178 33.91 -22.14 -2.11
N LYS A 179 32.71 -21.74 -2.54
CA LYS A 179 31.78 -22.64 -3.23
C LYS A 179 32.33 -23.09 -4.60
N ALA A 180 33.00 -22.20 -5.33
CA ALA A 180 33.61 -22.50 -6.62
C ALA A 180 34.76 -23.49 -6.48
N VAL A 181 35.62 -23.29 -5.47
CA VAL A 181 36.75 -24.19 -5.18
C VAL A 181 36.23 -25.59 -4.84
N GLY A 182 35.24 -25.72 -3.95
CA GLY A 182 34.65 -27.01 -3.63
C GLY A 182 33.96 -27.69 -4.82
N ARG A 183 33.26 -26.91 -5.65
CA ARG A 183 32.50 -27.47 -6.79
C ARG A 183 33.37 -27.86 -7.98
N GLU A 184 34.44 -27.12 -8.27
CA GLU A 184 35.23 -27.30 -9.49
C GLU A 184 36.53 -28.04 -9.27
N LEU A 185 37.09 -27.98 -8.06
CA LEU A 185 38.38 -28.56 -7.72
C LEU A 185 38.28 -29.63 -6.63
N ASP A 186 37.07 -29.88 -6.08
CA ASP A 186 36.80 -30.85 -5.01
C ASP A 186 37.64 -30.63 -3.73
N ILE A 187 38.03 -29.37 -3.49
CA ILE A 187 38.81 -28.98 -2.32
C ILE A 187 37.87 -28.53 -1.20
N GLN A 188 37.99 -29.19 -0.04
CA GLN A 188 37.18 -28.90 1.14
C GLN A 188 37.52 -27.53 1.75
N ARG A 189 36.55 -26.88 2.40
CA ARG A 189 36.69 -25.51 2.93
C ARG A 189 37.85 -25.37 3.92
N GLU A 190 38.09 -26.42 4.71
CA GLU A 190 39.08 -26.51 5.78
C GLU A 190 40.51 -26.45 5.26
N ALA A 191 40.72 -26.86 4.00
CA ALA A 191 42.03 -26.82 3.35
C ALA A 191 42.41 -25.44 2.80
N ILE A 192 41.46 -24.48 2.78
CA ILE A 192 41.64 -23.18 2.14
C ILE A 192 41.83 -22.09 3.19
N THR A 193 42.90 -21.32 3.09
CA THR A 193 43.12 -20.18 3.99
C THR A 193 42.40 -18.92 3.52
N ASP A 194 42.14 -18.02 4.44
CA ASP A 194 41.52 -16.73 4.16
C ASP A 194 42.38 -15.84 3.24
N GLU A 195 43.70 -16.04 3.26
CA GLU A 195 44.66 -15.39 2.37
C GLU A 195 44.55 -15.90 0.93
N MET A 196 44.44 -17.22 0.75
CA MET A 196 44.22 -17.82 -0.59
C MET A 196 42.94 -17.30 -1.24
N ILE A 197 41.86 -17.19 -0.46
CA ILE A 197 40.58 -16.63 -0.94
C ILE A 197 40.76 -15.16 -1.35
N ARG A 198 41.53 -14.38 -0.58
CA ARG A 198 41.82 -12.98 -0.89
C ARG A 198 42.60 -12.86 -2.20
N GLU A 199 43.67 -13.63 -2.38
CA GLU A 199 44.48 -13.61 -3.61
C GLU A 199 43.70 -14.04 -4.85
N LEU A 200 42.91 -15.12 -4.77
CA LEU A 200 42.02 -15.56 -5.86
C LEU A 200 41.03 -14.45 -6.26
N ARG A 201 40.50 -13.72 -5.28
CA ARG A 201 39.62 -12.57 -5.51
C ARG A 201 40.35 -11.44 -6.22
N GLU A 202 41.54 -11.06 -5.76
CA GLU A 202 42.35 -10.01 -6.41
C GLU A 202 42.74 -10.40 -7.83
N ALA A 203 43.10 -11.66 -8.06
CA ALA A 203 43.40 -12.20 -9.38
C ALA A 203 42.16 -12.14 -10.31
N ALA A 204 40.98 -12.53 -9.80
CA ALA A 204 39.72 -12.39 -10.54
C ALA A 204 39.38 -10.92 -10.84
N LEU A 205 39.68 -9.98 -9.93
CA LEU A 205 39.47 -8.54 -10.12
C LEU A 205 40.57 -7.83 -10.95
N GLY A 206 41.62 -8.55 -11.34
CA GLY A 206 42.72 -8.02 -12.17
C GLY A 206 43.76 -7.20 -11.38
N ASN A 207 43.83 -7.38 -10.07
CA ASN A 207 44.74 -6.67 -9.16
C ASN A 207 45.97 -7.51 -8.75
N HIS A 208 46.08 -8.75 -9.23
CA HIS A 208 47.18 -9.66 -8.91
C HIS A 208 47.88 -10.12 -10.19
N THR A 209 49.21 -10.15 -10.17
CA THR A 209 50.05 -10.68 -11.26
C THR A 209 50.89 -11.86 -10.76
N GLY A 210 50.99 -12.91 -11.58
CA GLY A 210 51.68 -14.16 -11.23
C GLY A 210 50.80 -15.21 -10.56
N ALA A 211 51.40 -16.36 -10.22
CA ALA A 211 50.70 -17.51 -9.64
C ALA A 211 50.28 -17.23 -8.18
N THR A 212 49.00 -17.47 -7.88
CA THR A 212 48.43 -17.29 -6.54
C THR A 212 49.02 -18.31 -5.55
N GLY A 213 49.03 -17.98 -4.27
CA GLY A 213 49.38 -18.90 -3.19
C GLY A 213 48.48 -20.13 -3.15
N PHE A 214 47.23 -20.00 -3.63
CA PHE A 214 46.33 -21.12 -3.85
C PHE A 214 46.88 -22.10 -4.90
N ALA A 215 47.28 -21.60 -6.07
CA ALA A 215 47.87 -22.45 -7.11
C ALA A 215 49.17 -23.14 -6.67
N ARG A 216 50.00 -22.47 -5.86
CA ARG A 216 51.21 -23.07 -5.27
C ARG A 216 50.88 -24.17 -4.27
N ALA A 217 49.91 -23.95 -3.38
CA ALA A 217 49.54 -24.90 -2.34
C ALA A 217 48.91 -26.17 -2.91
N PHE A 218 48.08 -26.05 -3.95
CA PHE A 218 47.38 -27.17 -4.59
C PHE A 218 48.05 -27.67 -5.88
N ARG A 219 49.25 -27.15 -6.20
CA ARG A 219 50.05 -27.52 -7.39
C ARG A 219 49.27 -27.43 -8.70
N LEU A 220 48.47 -26.38 -8.87
CA LEU A 220 47.79 -26.09 -10.13
C LEU A 220 48.82 -25.59 -11.16
N ASP A 221 48.73 -26.10 -12.38
CA ASP A 221 49.49 -25.53 -13.49
C ASP A 221 48.92 -24.16 -13.91
N ALA A 222 49.72 -23.40 -14.66
CA ALA A 222 49.35 -22.04 -15.05
C ALA A 222 48.08 -21.98 -15.93
N GLU A 223 47.80 -23.02 -16.71
CA GLU A 223 46.63 -23.06 -17.59
C GLU A 223 45.35 -23.36 -16.79
N ALA A 224 45.43 -24.30 -15.85
CA ALA A 224 44.38 -24.67 -14.93
C ALA A 224 44.03 -23.50 -14.00
N GLU A 225 45.04 -22.79 -13.47
CA GLU A 225 44.85 -21.59 -12.66
C GLU A 225 44.16 -20.48 -13.48
N ALA A 226 44.67 -20.17 -14.68
CA ALA A 226 44.08 -19.16 -15.55
C ALA A 226 42.63 -19.49 -15.91
N ARG A 227 42.35 -20.77 -16.22
CA ARG A 227 41.00 -21.25 -16.53
C ARG A 227 40.06 -21.13 -15.33
N PHE A 228 40.53 -21.44 -14.13
CA PHE A 228 39.74 -21.29 -12.91
C PHE A 228 39.44 -19.82 -12.60
N ILE A 229 40.44 -18.93 -12.70
CA ILE A 229 40.25 -17.47 -12.54
C ILE A 229 39.25 -16.95 -13.57
N GLU A 230 39.31 -17.42 -14.81
CA GLU A 230 38.35 -17.00 -15.86
C GLU A 230 36.93 -17.49 -15.57
N ARG A 231 36.78 -18.70 -14.99
CA ARG A 231 35.48 -19.18 -14.51
C ARG A 231 34.97 -18.36 -13.32
N LEU A 232 35.83 -17.96 -12.38
CA LEU A 232 35.46 -17.03 -11.31
C LEU A 232 34.89 -15.72 -11.88
N ARG A 233 35.49 -15.19 -12.96
CA ARG A 233 35.03 -13.96 -13.62
C ARG A 233 33.72 -14.11 -14.37
N THR A 234 33.54 -15.21 -15.11
CA THR A 234 32.43 -15.39 -16.06
C THR A 234 31.24 -16.13 -15.44
N VAL A 235 31.48 -17.27 -14.80
CA VAL A 235 30.44 -18.14 -14.23
C VAL A 235 29.99 -17.62 -12.87
N TYR A 236 30.95 -17.33 -11.98
CA TYR A 236 30.64 -16.82 -10.62
C TYR A 236 30.56 -15.28 -10.56
N ARG A 237 30.76 -14.61 -11.71
CA ARG A 237 30.61 -13.16 -11.87
C ARG A 237 31.48 -12.33 -10.92
N ILE A 238 32.66 -12.82 -10.56
CA ILE A 238 33.64 -12.12 -9.72
C ILE A 238 34.56 -11.29 -10.62
N ASN A 239 34.04 -10.16 -11.10
CA ASN A 239 34.79 -9.20 -11.91
C ASN A 239 34.40 -7.75 -11.55
N ARG A 240 35.18 -6.77 -12.02
CA ARG A 240 34.97 -5.35 -11.70
C ARG A 240 33.60 -4.83 -12.17
N GLY A 241 33.16 -5.21 -13.37
CA GLY A 241 31.88 -4.77 -13.92
C GLY A 241 30.70 -5.26 -13.09
N TYR A 242 30.70 -6.53 -12.68
CA TYR A 242 29.64 -7.07 -11.83
C TYR A 242 29.70 -6.50 -10.40
N ALA A 243 30.89 -6.29 -9.85
CA ALA A 243 31.05 -5.62 -8.55
C ALA A 243 30.47 -4.20 -8.56
N GLN A 244 30.67 -3.45 -9.65
CA GLN A 244 30.07 -2.13 -9.83
C GLN A 244 28.55 -2.17 -9.88
N ILE A 245 27.97 -3.11 -10.64
CA ILE A 245 26.50 -3.31 -10.69
C ILE A 245 25.95 -3.68 -9.31
N GLN A 246 26.67 -4.51 -8.54
CA GLN A 246 26.26 -4.86 -7.16
C GLN A 246 26.35 -3.66 -6.22
N LEU A 247 27.39 -2.82 -6.34
CA LEU A 247 27.49 -1.57 -5.59
C LEU A 247 26.34 -0.62 -5.91
N GLU A 248 25.97 -0.48 -7.19
CA GLU A 248 24.82 0.33 -7.61
C GLU A 248 23.50 -0.19 -7.03
N ARG A 249 23.31 -1.51 -7.03
CA ARG A 249 22.12 -2.15 -6.42
C ARG A 249 22.07 -1.97 -4.90
N LEU A 250 23.19 -2.20 -4.21
CA LEU A 250 23.29 -1.96 -2.76
C LEU A 250 23.12 -0.49 -2.42
N GLY A 251 23.59 0.40 -3.30
CA GLY A 251 23.39 1.84 -3.23
C GLY A 251 21.95 2.28 -3.41
N ARG A 252 21.01 1.41 -3.81
CA ARG A 252 19.56 1.71 -3.77
C ARG A 252 18.97 1.39 -2.40
N ILE A 253 19.63 0.60 -1.56
CA ILE A 253 19.07 0.14 -0.29
C ILE A 253 19.03 1.29 0.72
N GLY A 254 17.87 1.46 1.35
CA GLY A 254 17.62 2.47 2.38
C GLY A 254 17.63 3.91 1.85
N PHE A 255 17.52 4.84 2.78
CA PHE A 255 17.38 6.28 2.55
C PHE A 255 18.48 7.03 3.28
N THR A 256 19.01 8.07 2.66
CA THR A 256 19.89 9.04 3.32
C THR A 256 19.10 9.86 4.34
N LEU A 257 19.78 10.47 5.32
CA LEU A 257 19.12 11.31 6.32
C LEU A 257 18.34 12.48 5.67
N ASP A 258 18.89 13.10 4.63
CA ASP A 258 18.22 14.21 3.95
C ASP A 258 16.98 13.74 3.17
N GLU A 259 17.01 12.56 2.54
CA GLU A 259 15.81 11.95 1.95
C GLU A 259 14.75 11.64 3.01
N GLN A 260 15.17 11.06 4.13
CA GLN A 260 14.29 10.74 5.27
C GLN A 260 13.57 12.00 5.79
N VAL A 261 14.32 13.09 6.02
CA VAL A 261 13.77 14.39 6.44
C VAL A 261 12.85 14.98 5.38
N HIS A 262 13.25 14.91 4.10
CA HIS A 262 12.46 15.42 2.99
C HIS A 262 11.09 14.72 2.91
N PHE A 263 11.07 13.38 2.95
CA PHE A 263 9.83 12.61 2.81
C PHE A 263 8.86 12.83 3.98
N VAL A 264 9.34 12.78 5.23
CA VAL A 264 8.49 13.07 6.40
C VAL A 264 7.98 14.50 6.37
N GLY A 265 8.87 15.46 6.11
CA GLY A 265 8.51 16.87 6.05
C GLY A 265 7.53 17.19 4.92
N GLN A 266 7.64 16.52 3.77
CA GLN A 266 6.68 16.68 2.67
C GLN A 266 5.33 16.06 3.03
N ALA A 267 5.30 14.84 3.57
CA ALA A 267 4.07 14.16 3.94
C ALA A 267 3.23 15.01 4.92
N LEU A 268 3.87 15.49 6.00
CA LEU A 268 3.25 16.33 7.02
C LEU A 268 2.73 17.67 6.46
N ARG A 269 3.56 18.39 5.71
CA ARG A 269 3.15 19.68 5.11
C ARG A 269 2.06 19.51 4.07
N SER A 270 2.07 18.42 3.30
CA SER A 270 1.06 18.16 2.24
C SER A 270 -0.37 18.06 2.77
N ILE A 271 -0.53 17.63 4.03
CA ILE A 271 -1.82 17.52 4.70
C ILE A 271 -2.11 18.64 5.70
N GLY A 272 -1.18 19.58 5.87
CA GLY A 272 -1.28 20.67 6.85
C GLY A 272 -1.02 20.27 8.30
N LEU A 273 -0.49 19.06 8.57
CA LEU A 273 -0.14 18.62 9.93
C LEU A 273 1.29 19.05 10.26
N VAL A 274 1.46 20.32 10.64
CA VAL A 274 2.78 20.93 10.93
C VAL A 274 2.93 21.37 12.39
N GLU A 275 1.82 21.39 13.13
CA GLU A 275 1.70 21.81 14.52
C GLU A 275 0.65 20.96 15.24
N ASP A 276 0.52 21.13 16.57
CA ASP A 276 -0.48 20.46 17.41
C ASP A 276 -0.52 18.93 17.29
N PHE A 277 0.67 18.31 17.25
CA PHE A 277 0.81 16.86 17.22
C PHE A 277 0.24 16.22 18.49
N SER A 278 -0.54 15.15 18.28
CA SER A 278 -1.04 14.29 19.35
C SER A 278 -0.02 13.24 19.78
N ARG A 279 -0.27 12.60 20.93
CA ARG A 279 0.58 11.52 21.46
C ARG A 279 0.74 10.37 20.45
N PHE A 280 -0.31 10.06 19.70
CA PHE A 280 -0.33 9.02 18.67
C PHE A 280 -0.62 9.61 17.30
N VAL A 281 0.31 9.46 16.36
CA VAL A 281 0.06 9.74 14.95
C VAL A 281 0.02 8.43 14.19
N LEU A 282 -1.18 7.98 13.83
CA LEU A 282 -1.38 6.72 13.14
C LEU A 282 -1.25 6.91 11.62
N LEU A 283 -0.51 6.05 10.95
CA LEU A 283 -0.36 6.00 9.50
C LEU A 283 -1.17 4.82 8.97
N ALA A 284 -2.43 5.05 8.58
CA ALA A 284 -3.37 4.03 8.16
C ALA A 284 -3.29 3.76 6.65
N GLY A 285 -2.37 2.89 6.27
CA GLY A 285 -2.30 2.33 4.91
C GLY A 285 -3.40 1.28 4.74
N HIS A 286 -4.03 1.20 3.58
CA HIS A 286 -5.13 0.25 3.36
C HIS A 286 -4.75 -0.90 2.42
N GLY A 287 -5.57 -1.93 2.47
CA GLY A 287 -5.58 -3.05 1.53
C GLY A 287 -6.91 -3.78 1.65
N SER A 288 -7.06 -4.84 0.87
CA SER A 288 -8.23 -5.73 0.92
C SER A 288 -7.80 -7.14 1.33
N THR A 289 -8.75 -7.93 1.83
CA THR A 289 -8.50 -9.34 2.11
C THR A 289 -9.73 -10.12 1.70
N SER A 290 -9.58 -10.96 0.68
CA SER A 290 -10.65 -11.83 0.21
C SER A 290 -10.07 -13.11 -0.37
N GLU A 291 -10.76 -14.23 -0.11
CA GLU A 291 -10.48 -15.49 -0.79
C GLU A 291 -10.97 -15.45 -2.25
N ASN A 292 -10.29 -16.19 -3.14
CA ASN A 292 -10.66 -16.32 -4.55
C ASN A 292 -10.85 -14.98 -5.30
N ASN A 293 -9.87 -14.09 -5.19
CA ASN A 293 -9.95 -12.77 -5.82
C ASN A 293 -8.87 -12.52 -6.89
N PRO A 294 -9.14 -12.89 -8.15
CA PRO A 294 -8.28 -12.55 -9.30
C PRO A 294 -8.01 -11.04 -9.47
N TYR A 295 -8.83 -10.18 -8.83
CA TYR A 295 -8.78 -8.72 -8.90
C TYR A 295 -8.26 -8.08 -7.62
N GLU A 296 -7.49 -8.81 -6.80
CA GLU A 296 -6.92 -8.32 -5.54
C GLU A 296 -6.26 -6.94 -5.71
N SER A 297 -5.40 -6.78 -6.71
CA SER A 297 -4.71 -5.51 -6.98
C SER A 297 -5.64 -4.33 -7.30
N ALA A 298 -6.84 -4.58 -7.82
CA ALA A 298 -7.84 -3.54 -8.08
C ALA A 298 -8.61 -3.12 -6.81
N LEU A 299 -8.63 -3.98 -5.78
CA LEU A 299 -9.21 -3.68 -4.47
C LEU A 299 -8.16 -3.14 -3.48
N ASP A 300 -6.88 -3.38 -3.74
CA ASP A 300 -5.79 -2.81 -2.96
C ASP A 300 -5.53 -1.34 -3.32
N CYS A 301 -4.47 -0.76 -2.76
CA CYS A 301 -4.22 0.66 -2.90
C CYS A 301 -3.68 1.00 -4.29
N GLY A 302 -4.49 1.68 -5.11
CA GLY A 302 -4.05 2.22 -6.41
C GLY A 302 -2.87 3.20 -6.28
N ALA A 303 -2.80 3.94 -5.17
CA ALA A 303 -1.66 4.82 -4.88
C ALA A 303 -0.37 4.06 -4.50
N CYS A 304 -0.46 2.77 -4.17
CA CYS A 304 0.68 1.88 -3.92
C CYS A 304 0.90 0.89 -5.07
N GLY A 305 0.36 1.16 -6.27
CA GLY A 305 0.50 0.29 -7.43
C GLY A 305 -0.29 -1.02 -7.34
N GLY A 306 -1.42 -1.02 -6.61
CA GLY A 306 -2.25 -2.21 -6.42
C GLY A 306 -1.68 -3.18 -5.37
N ASN A 307 -0.95 -2.65 -4.39
CA ASN A 307 -0.42 -3.39 -3.24
C ASN A 307 -0.99 -2.82 -1.92
N HIS A 308 -0.78 -3.54 -0.82
CA HIS A 308 -1.12 -3.04 0.53
C HIS A 308 -0.26 -1.84 0.92
N GLY A 309 -0.91 -0.82 1.49
CA GLY A 309 -0.23 0.41 1.95
C GLY A 309 0.54 0.27 3.27
N ILE A 310 0.47 -0.89 3.95
CA ILE A 310 1.06 -1.06 5.28
C ILE A 310 2.58 -0.89 5.29
N THR A 311 3.28 -1.37 4.27
CA THR A 311 4.74 -1.22 4.20
C THR A 311 5.15 0.25 4.12
N ASN A 312 4.45 1.06 3.33
CA ASN A 312 4.70 2.50 3.25
C ASN A 312 4.44 3.19 4.60
N ALA A 313 3.38 2.79 5.30
CA ALA A 313 3.11 3.27 6.65
C ALA A 313 4.23 2.91 7.63
N ARG A 314 4.73 1.67 7.61
CA ARG A 314 5.87 1.22 8.43
C ARG A 314 7.14 2.01 8.15
N VAL A 315 7.49 2.16 6.87
CA VAL A 315 8.66 2.96 6.43
C VAL A 315 8.57 4.38 6.97
N LEU A 316 7.45 5.08 6.72
CA LEU A 316 7.32 6.48 7.12
C LEU A 316 7.28 6.63 8.65
N ALA A 317 6.59 5.75 9.37
CA ALA A 317 6.50 5.80 10.84
C ALA A 317 7.88 5.65 11.48
N GLN A 318 8.63 4.63 11.07
CA GLN A 318 9.96 4.37 11.61
C GLN A 318 10.92 5.52 11.30
N ILE A 319 10.86 6.11 10.10
CA ILE A 319 11.65 7.31 9.76
C ILE A 319 11.24 8.51 10.63
N ALA A 320 9.94 8.77 10.78
CA ALA A 320 9.43 9.90 11.57
C ALA A 320 9.73 9.80 13.07
N ASN A 321 9.96 8.59 13.59
CA ASN A 321 10.36 8.35 14.97
C ASN A 321 11.88 8.49 15.23
N LYS A 322 12.71 8.62 14.20
CA LYS A 322 14.16 8.78 14.38
C LYS A 322 14.52 10.15 14.99
N PRO A 323 15.31 10.21 16.07
CA PRO A 323 15.72 11.47 16.69
C PRO A 323 16.44 12.42 15.72
N ALA A 324 17.33 11.90 14.86
CA ALA A 324 18.05 12.70 13.88
C ALA A 324 17.12 13.37 12.85
N VAL A 325 16.07 12.67 12.42
CA VAL A 325 15.06 13.21 11.50
C VAL A 325 14.25 14.30 12.19
N ARG A 326 13.80 14.06 13.43
CA ARG A 326 13.03 15.04 14.22
C ARG A 326 13.84 16.31 14.50
N ALA A 327 15.13 16.20 14.80
CA ALA A 327 16.01 17.35 15.01
C ALA A 327 16.08 18.25 13.77
N ARG A 328 16.31 17.66 12.58
CA ARG A 328 16.36 18.40 11.30
C ARG A 328 14.99 18.96 10.90
N LEU A 329 13.89 18.26 11.18
CA LEU A 329 12.53 18.78 10.94
C LEU A 329 12.21 20.00 11.80
N ARG A 330 12.68 20.01 13.05
CA ARG A 330 12.55 21.14 13.97
C ARG A 330 13.26 22.40 13.43
N GLU A 331 14.46 22.24 12.86
CA GLU A 331 15.17 23.32 12.16
C GLU A 331 14.38 23.87 10.96
N GLN A 332 13.54 23.04 10.34
CA GLN A 332 12.65 23.43 9.23
C GLN A 332 11.24 23.87 9.68
N GLY A 333 11.07 24.18 10.97
CA GLY A 333 9.82 24.71 11.52
C GLY A 333 8.73 23.68 11.80
N VAL A 334 9.04 22.38 11.78
CA VAL A 334 8.10 21.31 12.14
C VAL A 334 8.58 20.66 13.44
N ALA A 335 8.06 21.15 14.56
CA ALA A 335 8.43 20.67 15.89
C ALA A 335 7.51 19.52 16.33
N ILE A 336 7.96 18.28 16.14
CA ILE A 336 7.27 17.08 16.65
C ILE A 336 7.62 16.94 18.15
N PRO A 337 6.64 16.94 19.07
CA PRO A 337 6.87 16.72 20.50
C PRO A 337 7.52 15.36 20.78
N ASP A 338 8.34 15.30 21.83
CA ASP A 338 9.06 14.07 22.20
C ASP A 338 8.10 12.95 22.64
N ASP A 339 6.90 13.30 23.13
CA ASP A 339 5.87 12.36 23.52
C ASP A 339 4.93 11.93 22.37
N THR A 340 5.14 12.46 21.17
CA THR A 340 4.46 12.01 19.95
C THR A 340 5.14 10.78 19.39
N TRP A 341 4.36 9.75 19.04
CA TRP A 341 4.86 8.53 18.39
C TRP A 341 4.05 8.20 17.15
N PHE A 342 4.73 7.94 16.05
CA PHE A 342 4.11 7.51 14.80
C PHE A 342 3.91 5.99 14.83
N VAL A 343 2.69 5.51 14.58
CA VAL A 343 2.36 4.08 14.61
C VAL A 343 1.77 3.66 13.27
N PRO A 344 2.32 2.65 12.60
CA PRO A 344 1.71 2.10 11.39
C PRO A 344 0.39 1.40 11.73
N ALA A 345 -0.61 1.61 10.89
CA ALA A 345 -1.89 0.93 10.97
C ALA A 345 -2.28 0.39 9.59
N PHE A 346 -2.93 -0.77 9.56
CA PHE A 346 -3.54 -1.35 8.38
C PHE A 346 -5.06 -1.17 8.45
N HIS A 347 -5.64 -0.58 7.41
CA HIS A 347 -7.08 -0.54 7.20
C HIS A 347 -7.47 -1.62 6.20
N ASN A 348 -8.11 -2.68 6.68
CA ASN A 348 -8.68 -3.71 5.81
C ASN A 348 -10.04 -3.26 5.28
N THR A 349 -10.08 -2.85 4.02
CA THR A 349 -11.30 -2.33 3.38
C THR A 349 -12.42 -3.35 3.20
N THR A 350 -12.10 -4.65 3.23
CA THR A 350 -13.10 -5.72 3.12
C THR A 350 -13.83 -5.97 4.44
N THR A 351 -13.16 -5.76 5.58
CA THR A 351 -13.69 -6.05 6.92
C THR A 351 -13.89 -4.81 7.80
N ASP A 352 -13.37 -3.66 7.37
CA ASP A 352 -13.23 -2.40 8.11
C ASP A 352 -12.31 -2.48 9.34
N GLU A 353 -11.51 -3.55 9.49
CA GLU A 353 -10.56 -3.68 10.60
C GLU A 353 -9.44 -2.64 10.50
N LEU A 354 -9.19 -1.95 11.63
CA LEU A 354 -7.99 -1.16 11.86
C LEU A 354 -7.04 -1.92 12.78
N ARG A 355 -5.92 -2.41 12.23
CA ARG A 355 -4.91 -3.17 12.95
C ARG A 355 -3.62 -2.36 13.08
N LEU A 356 -3.07 -2.28 14.29
CA LEU A 356 -1.79 -1.62 14.55
C LEU A 356 -0.61 -2.58 14.32
N TYR A 357 0.53 -2.03 13.89
CA TYR A 357 1.77 -2.76 13.62
C TYR A 357 2.95 -2.13 14.36
N ASP A 358 4.06 -2.88 14.46
CA ASP A 358 5.31 -2.47 15.11
C ASP A 358 5.08 -1.97 16.57
N LEU A 359 4.16 -2.63 17.30
CA LEU A 359 3.82 -2.28 18.69
C LEU A 359 4.97 -2.55 19.67
N ASP A 360 5.90 -3.44 19.31
CA ASP A 360 7.14 -3.73 20.03
C ASP A 360 8.08 -2.51 20.08
N LEU A 361 7.92 -1.55 19.17
CA LEU A 361 8.71 -0.32 19.14
C LEU A 361 8.11 0.80 20.01
N LEU A 362 6.94 0.60 20.63
CA LEU A 362 6.31 1.64 21.43
C LEU A 362 7.12 1.99 22.68
N PRO A 363 7.29 3.29 23.00
CA PRO A 363 7.86 3.71 24.27
C PRO A 363 6.99 3.25 25.45
N PRO A 364 7.57 2.96 26.64
CA PRO A 364 6.81 2.58 27.82
C PRO A 364 5.71 3.58 28.22
N SER A 365 5.93 4.87 27.96
CA SER A 365 4.97 5.95 28.24
C SER A 365 3.68 5.88 27.40
N HIS A 366 3.68 5.10 26.30
CA HIS A 366 2.51 4.91 25.44
C HIS A 366 1.72 3.65 25.78
N LEU A 367 2.35 2.65 26.42
CA LEU A 367 1.74 1.34 26.70
C LEU A 367 0.44 1.45 27.48
N VAL A 368 0.36 2.37 28.45
CA VAL A 368 -0.83 2.61 29.29
C VAL A 368 -2.06 3.09 28.51
N TYR A 369 -1.88 3.57 27.27
CA TYR A 369 -2.96 4.08 26.42
C TYR A 369 -3.31 3.13 25.27
N THR A 370 -2.56 2.04 25.08
CA THR A 370 -2.74 1.12 23.94
C THR A 370 -4.10 0.46 23.95
N GLU A 371 -4.59 -0.01 25.10
CA GLU A 371 -5.91 -0.62 25.23
C GLU A 371 -7.02 0.36 24.85
N ARG A 372 -6.96 1.60 25.34
CA ARG A 372 -7.92 2.66 24.97
C ARG A 372 -7.91 2.92 23.46
N LEU A 373 -6.72 2.97 22.86
CA LEU A 373 -6.56 3.17 21.43
C LEU A 373 -7.18 2.01 20.64
N SER A 374 -6.81 0.77 20.96
CA SER A 374 -7.34 -0.44 20.32
C SER A 374 -8.86 -0.55 20.45
N ASN A 375 -9.42 -0.21 21.61
CA ASN A 375 -10.87 -0.23 21.83
C ASN A 375 -11.59 0.81 20.94
N GLY A 376 -11.03 2.02 20.79
CA GLY A 376 -11.59 3.04 19.91
C GLY A 376 -11.54 2.64 18.43
N LEU A 377 -10.41 2.09 17.98
CA LEU A 377 -10.25 1.58 16.62
C LEU A 377 -11.23 0.42 16.33
N GLN A 378 -11.40 -0.50 17.29
CA GLN A 378 -12.34 -1.61 17.15
C GLN A 378 -13.80 -1.16 17.12
N ALA A 379 -14.17 -0.19 17.95
CA ALA A 379 -15.52 0.38 17.93
C ALA A 379 -15.83 1.06 16.59
N ALA A 380 -14.90 1.86 16.07
CA ALA A 380 -15.04 2.48 14.74
C ALA A 380 -15.16 1.42 13.64
N SER A 381 -14.33 0.35 13.70
CA SER A 381 -14.38 -0.77 12.74
C SER A 381 -15.76 -1.43 12.70
N ARG A 382 -16.34 -1.71 13.86
CA ARG A 382 -17.67 -2.33 13.97
C ARG A 382 -18.78 -1.44 13.42
N LEU A 383 -18.74 -0.14 13.74
CA LEU A 383 -19.72 0.83 13.25
C LEU A 383 -19.62 1.02 11.72
N CYS A 384 -18.41 1.07 11.18
CA CYS A 384 -18.18 1.14 9.74
C CYS A 384 -18.70 -0.10 9.01
N ALA A 385 -18.42 -1.28 9.55
CA ALA A 385 -18.95 -2.54 9.02
C ALA A 385 -20.48 -2.57 9.05
N ALA A 386 -21.13 -2.07 10.10
CA ALA A 386 -22.59 -1.97 10.16
C ALA A 386 -23.16 -1.12 9.02
N GLU A 387 -22.60 0.07 8.80
CA GLU A 387 -23.02 0.97 7.73
C GLU A 387 -22.77 0.36 6.33
N ARG A 388 -21.61 -0.27 6.12
CA ARG A 388 -21.25 -0.84 4.83
C ARG A 388 -22.01 -2.11 4.49
N MET A 389 -22.22 -3.00 5.46
CA MET A 389 -22.91 -4.27 5.23
C MET A 389 -24.36 -4.08 4.77
N ALA A 390 -25.03 -3.02 5.22
CA ALA A 390 -26.36 -2.64 4.73
C ALA A 390 -26.37 -2.41 3.20
N THR A 391 -25.28 -1.88 2.63
CA THR A 391 -25.13 -1.67 1.18
C THR A 391 -24.89 -2.95 0.38
N LEU A 392 -24.44 -4.03 1.04
CA LEU A 392 -24.14 -5.32 0.41
C LEU A 392 -25.34 -6.28 0.46
N GLU A 393 -25.96 -6.44 1.64
CA GLU A 393 -27.06 -7.41 1.83
C GLU A 393 -28.46 -6.83 1.63
N GLY A 394 -28.59 -5.49 1.54
CA GLY A 394 -29.87 -4.79 1.51
C GLY A 394 -30.43 -4.54 2.92
N GLU A 395 -31.14 -3.42 3.08
CA GLU A 395 -31.60 -2.93 4.40
C GLU A 395 -32.55 -3.91 5.12
N ALA A 396 -33.45 -4.58 4.40
CA ALA A 396 -34.40 -5.54 4.97
C ALA A 396 -33.70 -6.78 5.58
N THR A 397 -32.64 -7.25 4.93
CA THR A 397 -31.84 -8.41 5.35
C THR A 397 -30.89 -8.05 6.50
N ALA A 398 -30.36 -6.82 6.49
CA ALA A 398 -29.55 -6.27 7.58
C ALA A 398 -30.38 -6.00 8.85
N ALA A 399 -31.61 -5.51 8.72
CA ALA A 399 -32.53 -5.29 9.83
C ALA A 399 -33.02 -6.62 10.44
N GLY A 400 -33.25 -7.66 9.63
CA GLY A 400 -33.70 -8.98 10.07
C GLY A 400 -32.65 -9.83 10.80
N ARG A 401 -31.35 -9.52 10.64
CA ARG A 401 -30.21 -10.23 11.28
C ARG A 401 -29.65 -9.53 12.54
N GLY A 402 -30.43 -8.58 13.09
CA GLY A 402 -30.05 -7.79 14.26
C GLY A 402 -29.04 -6.72 13.88
N GLY A 403 -29.47 -5.45 13.86
CA GLY A 403 -28.67 -4.27 13.53
C GLY A 403 -27.54 -3.93 14.53
N ASP A 404 -26.99 -4.93 15.21
CA ASP A 404 -25.85 -4.81 16.10
C ASP A 404 -24.53 -4.70 15.30
N PRO A 405 -23.72 -3.64 15.54
CA PRO A 405 -22.43 -3.47 14.88
C PRO A 405 -21.46 -4.64 15.03
N ALA A 406 -21.47 -5.37 16.14
CA ALA A 406 -20.58 -6.52 16.31
C ALA A 406 -20.99 -7.68 15.39
N SER A 407 -22.29 -7.87 15.17
CA SER A 407 -22.84 -8.89 14.27
C SER A 407 -22.52 -8.59 12.80
N ALA A 408 -22.69 -7.33 12.37
CA ALA A 408 -22.29 -6.89 11.03
C ALA A 408 -20.78 -7.07 10.78
N TYR A 409 -19.95 -6.73 11.77
CA TYR A 409 -18.50 -6.92 11.68
C TYR A 409 -18.09 -8.41 11.56
N ARG A 410 -18.73 -9.31 12.32
CA ARG A 410 -18.52 -10.76 12.18
C ARG A 410 -18.89 -11.26 10.79
N LEU A 411 -19.98 -10.75 10.23
CA LEU A 411 -20.44 -11.11 8.89
C LEU A 411 -19.49 -10.61 7.80
N ALA A 412 -18.98 -9.38 7.91
CA ALA A 412 -17.95 -8.85 7.01
C ALA A 412 -16.69 -9.73 7.02
N ARG A 413 -16.22 -10.15 8.22
CA ARG A 413 -15.09 -11.08 8.36
C ARG A 413 -15.37 -12.45 7.76
N ARG A 414 -16.59 -12.99 7.94
CA ARG A 414 -17.00 -14.24 7.31
C ARG A 414 -16.96 -14.11 5.80
N ASN A 415 -17.55 -13.06 5.23
CA ASN A 415 -17.61 -12.84 3.78
C ASN A 415 -16.21 -12.68 3.16
N ALA A 416 -15.27 -12.06 3.85
CA ALA A 416 -13.87 -11.99 3.42
C ALA A 416 -13.19 -13.36 3.29
N MET A 417 -13.58 -14.32 4.14
CA MET A 417 -13.01 -15.68 4.18
C MET A 417 -13.85 -16.72 3.41
N ASP A 418 -15.01 -16.32 2.91
CA ASP A 418 -15.92 -17.18 2.19
C ASP A 418 -15.57 -17.15 0.70
N TRP A 419 -14.88 -18.20 0.25
CA TRP A 419 -14.47 -18.36 -1.15
C TRP A 419 -15.63 -18.44 -2.16
N SER A 420 -16.86 -18.69 -1.70
CA SER A 420 -18.06 -18.66 -2.54
C SER A 420 -18.64 -17.25 -2.69
N GLN A 421 -18.18 -16.30 -1.88
CA GLN A 421 -18.67 -14.94 -1.88
C GLN A 421 -18.16 -14.20 -3.12
N VAL A 422 -19.05 -14.01 -4.09
CA VAL A 422 -18.74 -13.30 -5.34
C VAL A 422 -18.43 -11.82 -5.12
N ARG A 423 -18.95 -11.26 -4.01
CA ARG A 423 -18.85 -9.84 -3.65
C ARG A 423 -18.63 -9.65 -2.13
N PRO A 424 -17.41 -9.85 -1.63
CA PRO A 424 -17.09 -9.61 -0.23
C PRO A 424 -17.09 -8.10 0.10
N GLU A 425 -16.83 -7.26 -0.91
CA GLU A 425 -17.00 -5.80 -0.87
C GLU A 425 -17.34 -5.24 -2.26
N TRP A 426 -17.72 -3.96 -2.33
CA TRP A 426 -17.97 -3.22 -3.57
C TRP A 426 -16.71 -2.60 -4.18
N GLY A 427 -15.56 -2.64 -3.49
CA GLY A 427 -14.37 -1.91 -3.89
C GLY A 427 -14.65 -0.42 -4.01
N LEU A 428 -14.19 0.18 -5.11
CA LEU A 428 -14.29 1.61 -5.38
C LEU A 428 -15.53 1.97 -6.22
N ALA A 429 -16.51 1.06 -6.34
CA ALA A 429 -17.78 1.35 -7.02
C ALA A 429 -18.50 2.55 -6.37
N ARG A 430 -19.31 3.27 -7.17
CA ARG A 430 -19.96 4.55 -6.82
C ARG A 430 -19.04 5.74 -6.50
N ASN A 431 -17.72 5.64 -6.68
CA ASN A 431 -16.83 6.81 -6.57
C ASN A 431 -17.30 7.94 -7.51
N ALA A 432 -17.34 9.17 -6.98
CA ALA A 432 -18.01 10.29 -7.66
C ALA A 432 -17.22 11.61 -7.56
N ALA A 433 -16.52 11.86 -6.46
CA ALA A 433 -15.82 13.12 -6.26
C ALA A 433 -14.46 12.95 -5.56
N PHE A 434 -13.66 13.99 -5.64
CA PHE A 434 -12.38 14.13 -4.95
C PHE A 434 -12.36 15.51 -4.28
N VAL A 435 -12.26 15.57 -2.95
CA VAL A 435 -12.11 16.82 -2.21
C VAL A 435 -10.66 16.98 -1.76
N ILE A 436 -10.05 18.10 -2.13
CA ILE A 436 -8.73 18.55 -1.70
C ILE A 436 -8.95 19.76 -0.79
N GLY A 437 -8.84 19.56 0.52
CA GLY A 437 -9.13 20.61 1.49
C GLY A 437 -9.02 20.15 2.94
N ARG A 438 -9.22 21.05 3.88
CA ARG A 438 -9.12 20.80 5.31
C ARG A 438 -10.26 19.87 5.75
N ARG A 439 -10.00 18.99 6.74
CA ARG A 439 -10.98 17.98 7.21
C ARG A 439 -12.31 18.59 7.66
N HIS A 440 -12.31 19.76 8.30
CA HIS A 440 -13.52 20.41 8.81
C HIS A 440 -14.53 20.74 7.71
N VAL A 441 -14.07 21.03 6.48
CA VAL A 441 -14.92 21.35 5.33
C VAL A 441 -15.93 20.26 5.03
N THR A 442 -15.55 19.02 5.26
CA THR A 442 -16.40 17.84 5.06
C THR A 442 -16.80 17.20 6.39
N GLY A 443 -16.50 17.86 7.52
CA GLY A 443 -16.59 17.32 8.88
C GLY A 443 -17.94 16.69 9.20
N GLN A 444 -18.99 17.43 8.85
CA GLN A 444 -20.38 17.14 9.19
C GLN A 444 -21.14 16.38 8.10
N LEU A 445 -20.49 16.04 6.99
CA LEU A 445 -21.15 15.42 5.86
C LEU A 445 -21.12 13.90 5.91
N ASP A 446 -22.20 13.32 5.41
CA ASP A 446 -22.21 11.94 4.94
C ASP A 446 -21.92 11.92 3.45
N LEU A 447 -20.73 11.46 3.10
CA LEU A 447 -20.29 11.36 1.71
C LEU A 447 -20.56 9.96 1.13
N GLU A 448 -21.26 9.10 1.89
CA GLU A 448 -21.72 7.77 1.51
C GLU A 448 -20.60 6.82 1.05
N GLY A 449 -19.34 7.07 1.42
CA GLY A 449 -18.18 6.34 0.88
C GLY A 449 -17.95 6.56 -0.62
N ARG A 450 -18.30 7.73 -1.18
CA ARG A 450 -18.21 8.04 -2.62
C ARG A 450 -17.13 9.05 -2.99
N VAL A 451 -16.41 9.57 -2.01
CA VAL A 451 -15.56 10.75 -2.18
C VAL A 451 -14.13 10.45 -1.74
N PHE A 452 -13.16 10.67 -2.62
CA PHE A 452 -11.75 10.66 -2.25
C PHE A 452 -11.46 11.91 -1.43
N LEU A 453 -10.75 11.75 -0.31
CA LEU A 453 -10.52 12.84 0.62
C LEU A 453 -9.02 13.05 0.82
N HIS A 454 -8.48 14.15 0.33
CA HIS A 454 -7.11 14.58 0.61
C HIS A 454 -7.11 15.82 1.49
N SER A 455 -6.44 15.74 2.63
CA SER A 455 -6.22 16.90 3.49
C SER A 455 -5.25 17.86 2.83
N TYR A 456 -5.57 19.14 2.83
CA TYR A 456 -4.71 20.17 2.24
C TYR A 456 -4.98 21.50 2.93
N ASP A 457 -3.92 22.27 3.19
CA ASP A 457 -4.01 23.62 3.73
C ASP A 457 -3.14 24.55 2.89
N TYR A 458 -3.78 25.44 2.13
CA TYR A 458 -3.10 26.38 1.24
C TYR A 458 -2.14 27.33 1.99
N ARG A 459 -2.36 27.55 3.30
CA ARG A 459 -1.50 28.40 4.13
C ARG A 459 -0.12 27.77 4.37
N CYS A 460 -0.05 26.44 4.32
CA CYS A 460 1.20 25.68 4.35
C CYS A 460 1.89 25.61 2.98
N ASP A 461 1.23 26.04 1.90
CA ASP A 461 1.70 25.92 0.52
C ASP A 461 1.77 27.27 -0.21
N ARG A 462 2.56 28.21 0.29
CA ARG A 462 2.65 29.58 -0.29
C ARG A 462 3.00 29.63 -1.78
N ARG A 463 3.64 28.58 -2.32
CA ARG A 463 4.09 28.52 -3.72
C ARG A 463 3.20 27.64 -4.61
N GLY A 464 2.20 26.95 -4.04
CA GLY A 464 1.31 26.05 -4.79
C GLY A 464 1.93 24.70 -5.16
N ARG A 465 3.15 24.39 -4.70
CA ARG A 465 3.89 23.18 -5.08
C ARG A 465 3.29 21.93 -4.45
N LEU A 466 2.75 22.04 -3.24
CA LEU A 466 2.08 20.91 -2.60
C LEU A 466 0.79 20.60 -3.33
N LEU A 467 0.02 21.62 -3.72
CA LEU A 467 -1.17 21.44 -4.54
C LEU A 467 -0.84 20.86 -5.92
N GLU A 468 0.18 21.37 -6.61
CA GLU A 468 0.67 20.79 -7.88
C GLU A 468 1.00 19.29 -7.73
N ASN A 469 1.68 18.89 -6.64
CA ASN A 469 1.97 17.49 -6.37
C ASN A 469 0.71 16.65 -6.12
N ILE A 470 -0.27 17.20 -5.38
CA ILE A 470 -1.57 16.54 -5.14
C ILE A 470 -2.34 16.36 -6.46
N LEU A 471 -2.31 17.38 -7.32
CA LEU A 471 -2.94 17.35 -8.64
C LEU A 471 -2.24 16.35 -9.57
N ALA A 472 -0.91 16.32 -9.60
CA ALA A 472 -0.14 15.47 -10.51
C ALA A 472 -0.11 13.99 -10.12
N GLY A 473 -0.24 13.68 -8.82
CA GLY A 473 -0.23 12.31 -8.29
C GLY A 473 -1.62 11.85 -7.87
N PRO A 474 -2.03 12.12 -6.61
CA PRO A 474 -3.31 11.69 -6.03
C PRO A 474 -4.54 11.87 -6.93
N LEU A 475 -4.72 13.07 -7.51
CA LEU A 475 -5.88 13.36 -8.35
C LEU A 475 -5.87 12.54 -9.64
N VAL A 476 -4.73 12.41 -10.31
CA VAL A 476 -4.61 11.59 -11.53
C VAL A 476 -4.92 10.13 -11.22
N VAL A 477 -4.42 9.59 -10.10
CA VAL A 477 -4.73 8.21 -9.67
C VAL A 477 -6.23 8.05 -9.39
N GLY A 478 -6.85 8.99 -8.67
CA GLY A 478 -8.30 8.98 -8.45
C GLY A 478 -9.11 9.05 -9.75
N GLN A 479 -8.65 9.84 -10.73
CA GLN A 479 -9.27 9.94 -12.04
C GLN A 479 -9.15 8.65 -12.85
N TRP A 480 -8.00 7.95 -12.80
CA TRP A 480 -7.82 6.65 -13.44
C TRP A 480 -8.73 5.59 -12.85
N ILE A 481 -8.83 5.52 -11.52
CA ILE A 481 -9.76 4.62 -10.82
C ILE A 481 -11.21 4.92 -11.24
N ASN A 482 -11.59 6.20 -11.30
CA ASN A 482 -12.92 6.61 -11.73
C ASN A 482 -13.20 6.17 -13.18
N MET A 483 -12.25 6.34 -14.10
CA MET A 483 -12.40 5.91 -15.50
C MET A 483 -12.45 4.39 -15.67
N GLU A 484 -11.67 3.65 -14.90
CA GLU A 484 -11.71 2.18 -14.90
C GLU A 484 -13.13 1.68 -14.57
N HIS A 485 -13.77 2.26 -13.54
CA HIS A 485 -15.14 1.94 -13.18
C HIS A 485 -16.15 2.48 -14.21
N TYR A 486 -15.94 3.69 -14.73
CA TYR A 486 -16.79 4.31 -15.74
C TYR A 486 -16.90 3.42 -16.98
N PHE A 487 -15.76 3.06 -17.60
CA PHE A 487 -15.77 2.29 -18.84
C PHE A 487 -16.24 0.86 -18.62
N SER A 488 -15.85 0.24 -17.50
CA SER A 488 -16.33 -1.10 -17.13
C SER A 488 -17.85 -1.15 -16.90
N ALA A 489 -18.47 -0.05 -16.46
CA ALA A 489 -19.91 0.06 -16.25
C ALA A 489 -20.69 0.37 -17.54
N VAL A 490 -20.14 1.21 -18.43
CA VAL A 490 -20.78 1.59 -19.70
C VAL A 490 -20.86 0.42 -20.68
N ASP A 491 -19.77 -0.31 -20.86
CA ASP A 491 -19.72 -1.50 -21.72
C ASP A 491 -18.77 -2.54 -21.11
N ASN A 492 -19.34 -3.37 -20.25
CA ASN A 492 -18.57 -4.40 -19.55
C ASN A 492 -18.02 -5.48 -20.48
N ALA A 493 -18.64 -5.68 -21.65
CA ALA A 493 -18.22 -6.71 -22.59
C ALA A 493 -16.88 -6.36 -23.24
N HIS A 494 -16.68 -5.08 -23.60
CA HIS A 494 -15.48 -4.60 -24.28
C HIS A 494 -14.47 -3.92 -23.35
N TYR A 495 -14.94 -3.07 -22.43
CA TYR A 495 -14.07 -2.31 -21.53
C TYR A 495 -14.02 -2.85 -20.10
N GLY A 496 -14.85 -3.84 -19.79
CA GLY A 496 -14.77 -4.62 -18.56
C GLY A 496 -14.11 -5.97 -18.79
N SER A 497 -14.48 -6.94 -17.98
CA SER A 497 -14.01 -8.33 -18.10
C SER A 497 -15.13 -9.37 -18.17
N GLY A 498 -16.39 -8.96 -18.29
CA GLY A 498 -17.52 -9.89 -18.26
C GLY A 498 -17.72 -10.50 -16.87
N SER A 499 -18.21 -11.74 -16.82
CA SER A 499 -18.51 -12.41 -15.55
C SER A 499 -17.28 -13.10 -14.96
N LYS A 500 -17.03 -12.88 -13.66
CA LYS A 500 -15.98 -13.57 -12.88
C LYS A 500 -16.04 -15.10 -12.96
N VAL A 501 -17.22 -15.68 -13.20
CA VAL A 501 -17.48 -17.13 -13.10
C VAL A 501 -16.58 -17.98 -14.00
N TYR A 502 -16.19 -17.47 -15.16
CA TYR A 502 -15.42 -18.21 -16.17
C TYR A 502 -14.10 -17.52 -16.51
N HIS A 503 -13.52 -16.79 -15.55
CA HIS A 503 -12.23 -16.15 -15.72
C HIS A 503 -11.07 -17.12 -15.53
N ASN A 504 -10.12 -17.06 -16.46
CA ASN A 504 -8.80 -17.66 -16.32
C ASN A 504 -7.76 -16.55 -16.14
N ILE A 505 -6.98 -16.61 -15.06
CA ILE A 505 -5.93 -15.61 -14.78
C ILE A 505 -4.80 -15.80 -15.80
N ALA A 506 -4.49 -14.74 -16.57
CA ALA A 506 -3.44 -14.74 -17.58
C ALA A 506 -2.31 -13.79 -17.16
N GLY A 507 -1.16 -14.37 -16.79
CA GLY A 507 0.07 -13.61 -16.52
C GLY A 507 0.02 -12.62 -15.34
N ARG A 508 -1.04 -12.63 -14.53
CA ARG A 508 -1.29 -11.69 -13.41
C ARG A 508 -1.41 -10.21 -13.83
N PHE A 509 -1.66 -9.93 -15.10
CA PHE A 509 -1.93 -8.58 -15.61
C PHE A 509 -3.29 -8.46 -16.31
N GLY A 510 -4.04 -9.56 -16.40
CA GLY A 510 -5.40 -9.58 -16.93
C GLY A 510 -6.03 -10.96 -16.82
N VAL A 511 -7.22 -11.10 -17.38
CA VAL A 511 -7.98 -12.36 -17.41
C VAL A 511 -8.42 -12.70 -18.83
N MET A 512 -8.65 -13.98 -19.09
CA MET A 512 -9.36 -14.47 -20.26
C MET A 512 -10.72 -15.00 -19.83
N THR A 513 -11.73 -14.84 -20.68
CA THR A 513 -13.06 -15.42 -20.49
C THR A 513 -13.15 -16.75 -21.22
N GLY A 514 -13.23 -17.86 -20.48
CA GLY A 514 -13.19 -19.20 -21.06
C GLY A 514 -11.81 -19.58 -21.58
N ASN A 515 -11.76 -20.54 -22.50
CA ASN A 515 -10.53 -21.08 -23.09
C ASN A 515 -9.99 -20.25 -24.28
N LEU A 516 -10.85 -19.49 -24.95
CA LEU A 516 -10.52 -18.69 -26.13
C LEU A 516 -11.18 -17.31 -26.01
N SER A 517 -10.40 -16.30 -25.63
CA SER A 517 -10.81 -14.90 -25.67
C SER A 517 -9.61 -13.98 -25.78
N ASP A 518 -9.85 -12.72 -26.11
CA ASP A 518 -8.87 -11.67 -25.89
C ASP A 518 -8.57 -11.50 -24.39
N LEU A 519 -7.38 -10.94 -24.11
CA LEU A 519 -7.01 -10.51 -22.77
C LEU A 519 -7.89 -9.34 -22.34
N ARG A 520 -8.52 -9.46 -21.18
CA ARG A 520 -9.37 -8.42 -20.60
C ARG A 520 -8.71 -7.82 -19.36
N THR A 521 -8.64 -6.49 -19.31
CA THR A 521 -7.98 -5.73 -18.25
C THR A 521 -8.94 -4.92 -17.37
N GLY A 522 -10.22 -4.79 -17.78
CA GLY A 522 -11.23 -4.05 -17.03
C GLY A 522 -11.89 -4.83 -15.89
N LEU A 523 -12.79 -4.15 -15.17
CA LEU A 523 -13.47 -4.72 -14.02
C LEU A 523 -14.62 -5.65 -14.43
N PRO A 524 -14.88 -6.71 -13.64
CA PRO A 524 -15.94 -7.65 -13.95
C PRO A 524 -17.31 -7.09 -13.62
N ALA A 525 -18.33 -7.63 -14.28
CA ALA A 525 -19.73 -7.26 -14.08
C ALA A 525 -20.12 -7.26 -12.59
N GLN A 526 -19.63 -8.20 -11.79
CA GLN A 526 -19.97 -8.29 -10.37
C GLN A 526 -19.41 -7.13 -9.52
N THR A 527 -18.41 -6.41 -10.00
CA THR A 527 -17.87 -5.22 -9.33
C THR A 527 -18.68 -3.96 -9.65
N VAL A 528 -19.16 -3.82 -10.89
CA VAL A 528 -19.80 -2.58 -11.38
C VAL A 528 -21.32 -2.67 -11.55
N LEU A 529 -21.87 -3.88 -11.62
CA LEU A 529 -23.31 -4.14 -11.76
C LEU A 529 -23.88 -4.83 -10.52
N LYS A 530 -25.14 -4.52 -10.21
CA LYS A 530 -25.99 -5.21 -9.24
C LYS A 530 -27.26 -5.65 -9.97
N ASP A 531 -27.58 -6.94 -9.96
CA ASP A 531 -28.80 -7.48 -10.58
C ASP A 531 -28.96 -7.06 -12.06
N GLY A 532 -27.85 -7.01 -12.80
CA GLY A 532 -27.81 -6.62 -14.21
C GLY A 532 -27.86 -5.11 -14.47
N VAL A 533 -28.09 -4.28 -13.46
CA VAL A 533 -28.09 -2.81 -13.59
C VAL A 533 -26.80 -2.19 -13.07
N PRO A 534 -26.34 -1.05 -13.64
CA PRO A 534 -25.16 -0.34 -13.13
C PRO A 534 -25.33 0.05 -11.66
N TYR A 535 -24.47 -0.51 -10.80
CA TYR A 535 -24.33 -0.06 -9.42
C TYR A 535 -23.35 1.12 -9.34
N HIS A 536 -22.28 1.08 -10.13
CA HIS A 536 -21.47 2.27 -10.38
C HIS A 536 -22.15 3.13 -11.43
N GLU A 537 -22.54 4.35 -11.05
CA GLU A 537 -23.02 5.37 -11.98
C GLU A 537 -21.83 5.86 -12.81
N PRO A 538 -21.85 5.77 -14.15
CA PRO A 538 -20.74 6.20 -15.00
C PRO A 538 -20.68 7.74 -15.02
N LEU A 539 -20.04 8.29 -14.00
CA LEU A 539 -19.85 9.71 -13.76
C LEU A 539 -18.37 10.07 -13.92
N ARG A 540 -18.09 11.20 -14.55
CA ARG A 540 -16.73 11.77 -14.57
C ARG A 540 -16.43 12.39 -13.22
N LEU A 541 -15.25 12.11 -12.68
CA LEU A 541 -14.84 12.55 -11.34
C LEU A 541 -14.98 14.07 -11.16
N LEU A 542 -15.70 14.47 -10.12
CA LEU A 542 -15.83 15.85 -9.68
C LEU A 542 -14.74 16.19 -8.67
N THR A 543 -13.84 17.10 -9.01
CA THR A 543 -12.79 17.58 -8.10
C THR A 543 -13.20 18.91 -7.47
N VAL A 544 -13.12 18.99 -6.15
CA VAL A 544 -13.38 20.21 -5.37
C VAL A 544 -12.11 20.58 -4.60
N ILE A 545 -11.59 21.78 -4.84
CA ILE A 545 -10.38 22.28 -4.18
C ILE A 545 -10.76 23.44 -3.25
N GLU A 546 -10.43 23.33 -1.97
CA GLU A 546 -10.54 24.42 -1.02
C GLU A 546 -9.24 25.25 -1.00
N ALA A 547 -9.25 26.39 -1.67
CA ALA A 547 -8.14 27.36 -1.68
C ALA A 547 -8.58 28.68 -2.35
N PRO A 548 -7.85 29.79 -2.13
CA PRO A 548 -8.05 31.02 -2.90
C PRO A 548 -8.00 30.76 -4.41
N PHE A 549 -8.92 31.35 -5.17
CA PHE A 549 -9.11 30.99 -6.58
C PHE A 549 -7.84 31.15 -7.43
N ALA A 550 -7.14 32.27 -7.26
CA ALA A 550 -5.90 32.53 -7.99
C ALA A 550 -4.82 31.48 -7.71
N HIS A 551 -4.73 31.02 -6.45
CA HIS A 551 -3.78 29.99 -6.00
C HIS A 551 -4.08 28.64 -6.65
N ALA A 552 -5.33 28.19 -6.55
CA ALA A 552 -5.75 26.91 -7.14
C ALA A 552 -5.64 26.92 -8.66
N ARG A 553 -6.06 28.01 -9.31
CA ARG A 553 -5.99 28.16 -10.77
C ARG A 553 -4.54 28.05 -11.27
N ALA A 554 -3.60 28.73 -10.60
CA ALA A 554 -2.19 28.65 -10.98
C ALA A 554 -1.64 27.21 -10.91
N ALA A 555 -1.97 26.46 -9.85
CA ALA A 555 -1.56 25.07 -9.70
C ALA A 555 -2.21 24.15 -10.76
N ILE A 556 -3.49 24.36 -11.10
CA ILE A 556 -4.18 23.60 -12.16
C ILE A 556 -3.52 23.82 -13.52
N GLU A 557 -3.25 25.08 -13.87
CA GLU A 557 -2.61 25.44 -15.15
C GLU A 557 -1.16 24.95 -15.23
N GLY A 558 -0.46 24.88 -14.09
CA GLY A 558 0.91 24.36 -13.99
C GLY A 558 1.04 22.87 -14.28
N VAL A 559 -0.03 22.09 -14.04
CA VAL A 559 -0.03 20.63 -14.25
C VAL A 559 -0.71 20.28 -15.58
N VAL A 560 0.08 20.25 -16.67
CA VAL A 560 -0.38 20.03 -18.06
C VAL A 560 -1.35 18.86 -18.20
N LYS A 561 -1.07 17.70 -17.57
CA LYS A 561 -1.96 16.53 -17.63
C LYS A 561 -3.35 16.81 -17.06
N VAL A 562 -3.40 17.49 -15.90
CA VAL A 562 -4.65 17.84 -15.21
C VAL A 562 -5.40 18.91 -16.00
N ARG A 563 -4.70 19.96 -16.46
CA ARG A 563 -5.29 20.97 -17.35
C ARG A 563 -5.95 20.30 -18.56
N ASN A 564 -5.28 19.39 -19.24
CA ASN A 564 -5.85 18.70 -20.38
C ASN A 564 -7.07 17.83 -20.01
N LEU A 565 -7.08 17.17 -18.84
CA LEU A 565 -8.25 16.41 -18.38
C LEU A 565 -9.45 17.33 -18.11
N VAL A 566 -9.21 18.51 -17.53
CA VAL A 566 -10.25 19.51 -17.23
C VAL A 566 -10.79 20.13 -18.52
N HIS A 567 -9.93 20.64 -19.39
CA HIS A 567 -10.32 21.30 -20.64
C HIS A 567 -11.04 20.36 -21.61
N ASN A 568 -10.65 19.09 -21.66
CA ASN A 568 -11.33 18.08 -22.50
C ASN A 568 -12.56 17.46 -21.80
N GLY A 569 -12.93 17.95 -20.61
CA GLY A 569 -14.12 17.52 -19.89
C GLY A 569 -14.05 16.12 -19.28
N TRP A 570 -12.89 15.47 -19.23
CA TRP A 570 -12.68 14.16 -18.58
C TRP A 570 -12.60 14.25 -17.05
N LEU A 571 -12.43 15.47 -16.52
CA LEU A 571 -12.47 15.80 -15.11
C LEU A 571 -13.32 17.05 -14.91
N ARG A 572 -14.27 17.03 -13.96
CA ARG A 572 -15.03 18.23 -13.58
C ARG A 572 -14.28 18.93 -12.45
N MET A 573 -14.16 20.26 -12.49
CA MET A 573 -13.34 21.01 -11.54
C MET A 573 -14.15 22.15 -10.90
N VAL A 574 -14.05 22.24 -9.58
CA VAL A 574 -14.62 23.31 -8.78
C VAL A 574 -13.56 23.79 -7.78
N VAL A 575 -13.35 25.10 -7.70
CA VAL A 575 -12.53 25.73 -6.66
C VAL A 575 -13.47 26.47 -5.72
N VAL A 576 -13.42 26.12 -4.44
CA VAL A 576 -14.17 26.78 -3.39
C VAL A 576 -13.21 27.68 -2.63
N ASP A 577 -13.46 28.98 -2.72
CA ASP A 577 -12.62 30.01 -2.14
C ASP A 577 -13.10 30.32 -0.71
N PRO A 578 -12.32 29.97 0.34
CA PRO A 578 -12.72 30.17 1.72
C PRO A 578 -12.63 31.63 2.19
N GLU A 579 -12.02 32.53 1.40
CA GLU A 579 -11.86 33.94 1.72
C GLU A 579 -13.03 34.77 1.17
N THR A 580 -13.51 34.40 -0.03
CA THR A 580 -14.61 35.09 -0.72
C THR A 580 -15.96 34.38 -0.62
N TYR A 581 -16.01 33.16 -0.07
CA TYR A 581 -17.21 32.31 -0.02
C TYR A 581 -17.86 32.10 -1.40
N ALA A 582 -17.03 31.95 -2.43
CA ALA A 582 -17.46 31.72 -3.81
C ALA A 582 -16.98 30.36 -4.32
N ALA A 583 -17.82 29.69 -5.12
CA ALA A 583 -17.41 28.57 -5.95
C ALA A 583 -17.08 29.07 -7.36
N HIS A 584 -15.96 28.62 -7.90
CA HIS A 584 -15.58 28.79 -9.28
C HIS A 584 -15.67 27.42 -9.96
N VAL A 585 -16.57 27.28 -10.93
CA VAL A 585 -16.82 26.04 -11.66
C VAL A 585 -16.24 26.16 -13.05
N PHE A 586 -15.46 25.17 -13.50
CA PHE A 586 -14.95 25.16 -14.86
C PHE A 586 -15.96 24.47 -15.80
N GLU A 587 -16.58 25.25 -16.69
CA GLU A 587 -17.62 24.83 -17.63
C GLU A 587 -17.41 25.52 -18.99
N ASP A 588 -17.63 24.79 -20.09
CA ASP A 588 -17.54 25.29 -21.46
C ASP A 588 -16.24 26.05 -21.80
N GLY A 589 -15.12 25.58 -21.23
CA GLY A 589 -13.79 26.15 -21.45
C GLY A 589 -13.49 27.40 -20.62
N ALA A 590 -14.37 27.81 -19.72
CA ALA A 590 -14.20 29.00 -18.89
C ALA A 590 -14.54 28.75 -17.40
N TRP A 591 -14.00 29.60 -16.53
CA TRP A 591 -14.36 29.62 -15.12
C TRP A 591 -15.59 30.50 -14.88
N GLN A 592 -16.63 29.93 -14.27
CA GLN A 592 -17.84 30.63 -13.89
C GLN A 592 -17.92 30.73 -12.37
N GLN A 593 -18.12 31.95 -11.85
CA GLN A 593 -18.30 32.18 -10.42
C GLN A 593 -19.76 31.97 -10.03
N ARG A 594 -19.99 31.25 -8.92
CA ARG A 594 -21.29 31.02 -8.29
C ARG A 594 -21.17 31.32 -6.79
N PRO A 595 -22.12 32.04 -6.18
CA PRO A 595 -22.09 32.26 -4.74
C PRO A 595 -22.27 30.93 -3.99
N LEU A 596 -21.47 30.68 -2.95
CA LEU A 596 -21.81 29.63 -1.97
C LEU A 596 -22.71 30.26 -0.92
N ARG A 597 -23.88 29.67 -0.67
CA ARG A 597 -24.68 30.04 0.50
C ARG A 597 -23.94 29.58 1.76
N ALA A 598 -23.69 30.50 2.69
CA ALA A 598 -23.18 30.15 4.01
C ALA A 598 -24.17 29.19 4.70
N ALA A 599 -23.65 28.15 5.35
CA ALA A 599 -24.45 27.23 6.15
C ALA A 599 -25.20 28.01 7.24
N GLY A 600 -26.53 28.08 7.16
CA GLY A 600 -27.38 28.78 8.15
C GLY A 600 -28.66 29.46 7.64
N GLY A 601 -28.88 29.57 6.32
CA GLY A 601 -30.14 30.11 5.77
C GLY A 601 -31.22 29.03 5.62
N ALA A 602 -32.39 29.23 6.23
CA ALA A 602 -33.54 28.33 6.13
C ALA A 602 -33.97 28.10 4.66
N VAL A 603 -34.43 26.87 4.37
CA VAL A 603 -34.88 26.42 3.06
C VAL A 603 -36.31 26.89 2.80
N GLU A 604 -36.55 27.64 1.73
CA GLU A 604 -37.84 27.62 1.03
C GLU A 604 -37.76 26.57 -0.08
N GLU A 605 -38.56 25.51 0.05
CA GLU A 605 -38.73 24.43 -0.94
C GLU A 605 -39.42 24.95 -2.21
N LYS A 606 -38.71 25.60 -3.14
CA LYS A 606 -39.32 25.91 -4.45
C LYS A 606 -38.49 25.71 -5.71
N GLU A 607 -37.22 25.31 -5.65
CA GLU A 607 -36.42 25.12 -6.89
C GLU A 607 -35.63 23.81 -6.91
N LEU A 608 -36.35 22.69 -6.84
CA LEU A 608 -35.84 21.35 -7.14
C LEU A 608 -36.69 20.69 -8.23
N VAL A 609 -36.87 21.40 -9.35
CA VAL A 609 -37.23 20.79 -10.64
C VAL A 609 -36.43 21.53 -11.71
N LEU A 610 -35.29 20.97 -12.09
CA LEU A 610 -34.75 20.86 -13.45
C LEU A 610 -33.36 20.18 -13.41
#